data_AF-A0A382AHX5-F1
#
_entry.id   AF-A0A382AHX5-F1
#
_cell.length_a   1.000
_cell.length_b   1.000
_cell.length_c   1.000
_cell.angle_alpha   90.00
_cell.angle_beta   90.00
_cell.angle_gamma   90.00
#
_symmetry.space_group_name_H-M   'P 1'
#
loop_
_entity.id
_entity.type
_entity.pdbx_description
1 polymer ?
#
loop_
_entity_poly.entity_id
_entity_poly.type
_entity_poly.pdbx_seq_one_letter_code
_entity_poly.pdbx_strand_id
1 'polypeptide(L)'
;MKKYVIYLGMALVLASCSKQTTTDEVDVQQVSPEVAKKKQEVKPTDAGLAKPGPAGKYTMKEIMTKGFKADDNLKDLILDGNATAEQKAKFVDYVENLALFKPRKGGADSWEEKTGGLLNAVKGADLDALKKAANCK
;
A
#
# COMPACT_ATOMS: atom_id res chain seq x y z
N MET A 1 -35.50 -15.16 22.15
CA MET A 1 -36.53 -14.18 21.75
C MET A 1 -36.30 -12.85 22.46
N LYS A 2 -35.85 -11.82 21.74
CA LYS A 2 -35.71 -10.37 22.08
C LYS A 2 -34.69 -9.78 21.06
N LYS A 3 -34.89 -8.72 20.28
CA LYS A 3 -35.97 -7.77 19.97
C LYS A 3 -35.65 -7.19 18.56
N TYR A 4 -36.68 -6.88 17.78
CA TYR A 4 -36.64 -6.09 16.54
C TYR A 4 -36.29 -4.62 16.81
N VAL A 5 -35.60 -3.93 15.88
CA VAL A 5 -35.80 -2.51 15.44
C VAL A 5 -34.90 -2.31 14.19
N ILE A 6 -35.35 -2.55 12.95
CA ILE A 6 -35.86 -1.56 11.98
C ILE A 6 -35.30 -0.14 12.20
N TYR A 7 -34.25 0.24 11.47
CA TYR A 7 -34.01 1.64 11.12
C TYR A 7 -34.00 1.79 9.61
N LEU A 8 -35.15 2.23 9.12
CA LEU A 8 -35.31 2.93 7.85
C LEU A 8 -34.50 4.23 7.88
N GLY A 9 -33.94 4.58 6.72
CA GLY A 9 -33.97 5.97 6.24
C GLY A 9 -32.85 6.87 6.71
N MET A 10 -31.78 6.94 5.93
CA MET A 10 -30.95 8.16 5.85
C MET A 10 -30.53 8.39 4.40
N ALA A 11 -31.43 9.05 3.67
CA ALA A 11 -31.12 9.80 2.46
C ALA A 11 -31.01 11.30 2.84
N LEU A 12 -30.43 12.12 1.93
CA LEU A 12 -30.05 13.54 2.03
C LEU A 12 -28.68 13.76 2.72
N VAL A 13 -27.67 14.44 2.16
CA VAL A 13 -27.58 15.49 1.12
C VAL A 13 -26.18 15.44 0.49
N LEU A 14 -26.05 15.44 -0.84
CA LEU A 14 -24.86 15.98 -1.52
C LEU A 14 -25.29 16.77 -2.75
N ALA A 15 -25.58 18.04 -2.52
CA ALA A 15 -25.66 19.07 -3.54
C ALA A 15 -24.66 20.17 -3.17
N SER A 16 -23.57 20.28 -3.94
CA SER A 16 -23.01 21.56 -4.43
C SER A 16 -21.70 21.32 -5.17
N CYS A 17 -21.74 21.48 -6.48
CA CYS A 17 -20.60 21.96 -7.25
C CYS A 17 -20.38 23.44 -6.93
N SER A 18 -19.14 23.91 -6.73
CA SER A 18 -18.65 25.13 -7.40
C SER A 18 -17.16 25.36 -7.21
N LYS A 19 -16.52 25.84 -8.28
CA LYS A 19 -15.13 26.27 -8.39
C LYS A 19 -14.99 27.73 -7.91
N GLN A 20 -13.85 28.07 -7.29
CA GLN A 20 -13.04 29.32 -7.46
C GLN A 20 -12.06 29.42 -6.27
N THR A 21 -10.74 29.29 -6.46
CA THR A 21 -9.77 30.37 -6.73
C THR A 21 -10.10 31.70 -6.05
N THR A 22 -9.39 32.00 -4.96
CA THR A 22 -8.95 33.36 -4.65
C THR A 22 -7.59 33.30 -3.95
N THR A 23 -6.60 33.87 -4.62
CA THR A 23 -5.40 34.47 -4.03
C THR A 23 -5.83 35.58 -3.08
N ASP A 24 -5.29 35.61 -1.88
CA ASP A 24 -5.06 36.86 -1.16
C ASP A 24 -3.72 36.76 -0.45
N GLU A 25 -2.87 37.71 -0.78
CA GLU A 25 -1.49 37.87 -0.37
C GLU A 25 -1.47 39.03 0.62
N VAL A 26 -1.27 38.75 1.92
CA VAL A 26 -0.79 39.78 2.86
C VAL A 26 0.09 39.15 3.94
N ASP A 27 1.39 39.30 3.69
CA ASP A 27 2.51 39.66 4.58
C ASP A 27 2.39 39.56 6.12
N VAL A 28 3.29 38.72 6.68
CA VAL A 28 4.15 38.94 7.88
C VAL A 28 3.49 39.08 9.26
N GLN A 29 3.70 38.08 10.15
CA GLN A 29 4.85 38.11 11.06
C GLN A 29 5.12 36.76 11.77
N GLN A 30 6.41 36.48 11.85
CA GLN A 30 7.13 35.30 12.34
C GLN A 30 7.08 35.12 13.86
N VAL A 31 6.81 33.89 14.34
CA VAL A 31 7.47 33.33 15.54
C VAL A 31 7.57 31.79 15.42
N SER A 32 8.78 31.28 15.21
CA SER A 32 9.14 29.89 15.55
C SER A 32 9.34 29.78 17.06
N PRO A 33 9.11 28.60 17.66
CA PRO A 33 10.27 27.75 17.90
C PRO A 33 10.02 26.25 17.59
N GLU A 34 10.91 25.71 16.76
CA GLU A 34 11.62 24.45 16.94
C GLU A 34 10.97 23.33 17.80
N VAL A 35 10.48 22.25 17.16
CA VAL A 35 10.60 20.88 17.70
C VAL A 35 10.85 19.86 16.58
N ALA A 36 12.06 19.30 16.63
CA ALA A 36 12.45 17.94 16.26
C ALA A 36 12.41 17.47 14.79
N LYS A 37 13.41 17.96 14.06
CA LYS A 37 14.15 17.20 13.05
C LYS A 37 14.73 15.92 13.68
N LYS A 38 14.29 14.72 13.29
CA LYS A 38 15.08 13.48 13.51
C LYS A 38 15.57 12.92 12.19
N LYS A 39 16.77 13.39 11.82
CA LYS A 39 17.74 12.69 11.00
C LYS A 39 18.02 11.34 11.67
N GLN A 40 17.84 10.24 10.95
CA GLN A 40 18.60 9.04 11.23
C GLN A 40 19.08 8.43 9.92
N GLU A 41 20.18 9.01 9.46
CA GLU A 41 21.15 8.32 8.63
C GLU A 41 22.01 7.47 9.57
N VAL A 42 22.02 6.16 9.37
CA VAL A 42 23.20 5.34 9.64
C VAL A 42 23.45 4.52 8.37
N LYS A 43 24.67 4.64 7.86
CA LYS A 43 25.24 4.07 6.62
C LYS A 43 26.56 3.38 7.05
N PRO A 44 27.21 2.50 6.26
CA PRO A 44 26.80 1.29 5.54
C PRO A 44 27.70 0.06 5.86
N THR A 45 27.31 -1.13 5.39
CA THR A 45 28.31 -2.11 4.91
C THR A 45 27.80 -2.93 3.72
N ASP A 46 28.62 -2.82 2.67
CA ASP A 46 28.85 -3.67 1.50
C ASP A 46 27.85 -3.78 0.31
N ALA A 47 28.18 -2.95 -0.69
CA ALA A 47 28.10 -3.04 -2.14
C ALA A 47 27.45 -4.26 -2.84
N GLY A 48 26.60 -3.94 -3.83
CA GLY A 48 26.16 -4.87 -4.88
C GLY A 48 24.99 -4.34 -5.69
N LEU A 49 25.29 -3.45 -6.64
CA LEU A 49 24.39 -2.66 -7.49
C LEU A 49 23.12 -3.37 -8.02
N ALA A 50 21.96 -2.72 -7.82
CA ALA A 50 20.98 -2.36 -8.88
C ALA A 50 19.81 -1.60 -8.22
N LYS A 51 19.53 -0.36 -8.65
CA LYS A 51 18.39 0.45 -8.16
C LYS A 51 17.16 0.20 -9.05
N PRO A 52 16.06 -0.40 -8.57
CA PRO A 52 14.76 -0.21 -9.21
C PRO A 52 14.15 1.10 -8.71
N GLY A 53 13.80 2.00 -9.62
CA GLY A 53 12.90 3.12 -9.35
C GLY A 53 12.49 3.79 -10.66
N PRO A 54 11.32 4.47 -10.73
CA PRO A 54 10.04 4.06 -10.17
C PRO A 54 9.31 3.09 -11.12
N ALA A 55 8.45 2.23 -10.59
CA ALA A 55 7.41 1.62 -11.40
C ALA A 55 6.11 1.66 -10.60
N GLY A 56 5.38 2.77 -10.77
CA GLY A 56 4.09 3.04 -10.11
C GLY A 56 4.14 3.96 -8.89
N LYS A 57 3.08 3.91 -8.09
CA LYS A 57 2.73 4.79 -6.95
C LYS A 57 3.63 4.60 -5.72
N TYR A 58 4.29 3.45 -5.58
CA TYR A 58 5.05 3.07 -4.38
C TYR A 58 6.50 2.70 -4.71
N THR A 59 7.35 2.64 -3.68
CA THR A 59 8.69 2.07 -3.83
C THR A 59 8.68 0.55 -3.62
N MET A 60 9.58 -0.18 -4.28
CA MET A 60 9.79 -1.61 -4.03
C MET A 60 10.06 -1.90 -2.53
N LYS A 61 10.84 -1.04 -1.85
CA LYS A 61 11.10 -1.19 -0.41
C LYS A 61 9.80 -1.13 0.40
N GLU A 62 8.96 -0.14 0.12
CA GLU A 62 7.68 0.01 0.80
C GLU A 62 6.76 -1.19 0.58
N ILE A 63 6.60 -1.63 -0.69
CA ILE A 63 5.79 -2.79 -1.03
C ILE A 63 6.28 -4.03 -0.29
N MET A 64 7.59 -4.31 -0.34
CA MET A 64 8.14 -5.50 0.30
C MET A 64 8.04 -5.45 1.82
N THR A 65 8.27 -4.29 2.45
CA THR A 65 8.19 -4.15 3.91
C THR A 65 6.74 -4.23 4.38
N LYS A 66 5.86 -3.34 3.91
CA LYS A 66 4.47 -3.25 4.39
C LYS A 66 3.58 -4.38 3.85
N GLY A 67 3.87 -4.87 2.65
CA GLY A 67 3.11 -5.95 2.02
C GLY A 67 3.49 -7.34 2.53
N PHE A 68 4.77 -7.61 2.81
CA PHE A 68 5.25 -9.00 2.95
C PHE A 68 6.14 -9.33 4.15
N LYS A 69 6.86 -8.35 4.73
CA LYS A 69 7.99 -8.63 5.65
C LYS A 69 7.88 -8.05 7.06
N ALA A 70 7.17 -6.94 7.27
CA ALA A 70 6.96 -6.39 8.61
C ALA A 70 6.12 -7.36 9.46
N ASP A 71 6.22 -7.31 10.79
CA ASP A 71 5.45 -8.23 11.64
C ASP A 71 3.92 -8.08 11.42
N ASP A 72 3.44 -6.85 11.23
CA ASP A 72 2.04 -6.55 10.87
C ASP A 72 1.88 -6.28 9.37
N ASN A 73 2.52 -7.08 8.52
CA ASN A 73 2.40 -6.91 7.07
C ASN A 73 1.00 -7.31 6.57
N LEU A 74 0.60 -6.69 5.45
CA LEU A 74 -0.72 -6.91 4.88
C LEU A 74 -0.97 -8.36 4.46
N LYS A 75 0.03 -9.07 3.92
CA LYS A 75 -0.12 -10.48 3.51
C LYS A 75 -0.50 -11.35 4.70
N ASP A 76 0.20 -11.23 5.84
CA ASP A 76 -0.13 -12.03 7.03
C ASP A 76 -1.48 -11.63 7.63
N LEU A 77 -1.81 -10.33 7.72
CA LEU A 77 -3.14 -9.88 8.14
C LEU A 77 -4.28 -10.44 7.26
N ILE A 78 -4.04 -10.57 5.94
CA ILE A 78 -5.02 -11.13 5.00
C ILE A 78 -5.17 -12.64 5.21
N LEU A 79 -4.06 -13.36 5.35
CA LEU A 79 -4.05 -14.81 5.57
C LEU A 79 -4.67 -15.20 6.92
N ASP A 80 -4.49 -14.36 7.94
CA ASP A 80 -5.06 -14.56 9.28
C ASP A 80 -6.54 -14.14 9.37
N GLY A 81 -7.09 -13.53 8.31
CA GLY A 81 -8.47 -13.04 8.27
C GLY A 81 -8.71 -11.74 9.05
N ASN A 82 -7.66 -11.09 9.55
CA ASN A 82 -7.73 -9.87 10.34
C ASN A 82 -7.68 -8.57 9.50
N ALA A 83 -7.41 -8.68 8.20
CA ALA A 83 -7.32 -7.51 7.32
C ALA A 83 -8.69 -6.87 7.04
N THR A 84 -8.74 -5.54 7.15
CA THR A 84 -9.89 -4.73 6.70
C THR A 84 -10.02 -4.74 5.17
N ALA A 85 -11.18 -4.31 4.66
CA ALA A 85 -11.38 -4.15 3.22
C ALA A 85 -10.37 -3.17 2.59
N GLU A 86 -10.05 -2.09 3.29
CA GLU A 86 -9.03 -1.11 2.84
C GLU A 86 -7.63 -1.71 2.82
N GLN A 87 -7.26 -2.51 3.82
CA GLN A 87 -5.99 -3.22 3.87
C GLN A 87 -5.85 -4.24 2.73
N LYS A 88 -6.94 -4.98 2.44
CA LYS A 88 -7.01 -5.88 1.28
C LYS A 88 -6.83 -5.12 -0.03
N ALA A 89 -7.55 -4.02 -0.21
CA ALA A 89 -7.42 -3.17 -1.40
C ALA A 89 -6.00 -2.59 -1.55
N LYS A 90 -5.39 -2.15 -0.43
CA LYS A 90 -4.01 -1.64 -0.41
C LYS A 90 -3.00 -2.72 -0.82
N PHE A 91 -3.21 -3.96 -0.39
CA PHE A 91 -2.37 -5.08 -0.79
C PHE A 91 -2.50 -5.39 -2.27
N VAL A 92 -3.72 -5.36 -2.83
CA VAL A 92 -3.94 -5.49 -4.28
C VAL A 92 -3.17 -4.40 -5.04
N ASP A 93 -3.29 -3.12 -4.64
CA ASP A 93 -2.57 -2.00 -5.27
C ASP A 93 -1.04 -2.19 -5.15
N TYR A 94 -0.54 -2.69 -4.01
CA TYR A 94 0.88 -3.03 -3.87
C TYR A 94 1.34 -4.13 -4.83
N VAL A 95 0.57 -5.20 -4.99
CA VAL A 95 0.93 -6.30 -5.91
C VAL A 95 0.84 -5.85 -7.37
N GLU A 96 -0.13 -5.02 -7.73
CA GLU A 96 -0.22 -4.41 -9.07
C GLU A 96 0.99 -3.54 -9.37
N ASN A 97 1.42 -2.71 -8.41
CA ASN A 97 2.63 -1.93 -8.53
C ASN A 97 3.88 -2.82 -8.55
N LEU A 98 3.90 -3.94 -7.81
CA LEU A 98 5.01 -4.87 -7.77
C LEU A 98 5.32 -5.45 -9.16
N ALA A 99 4.29 -5.80 -9.93
CA ALA A 99 4.43 -6.33 -11.29
C ALA A 99 5.16 -5.37 -12.25
N LEU A 100 5.14 -4.07 -11.98
CA LEU A 100 5.79 -3.06 -12.83
C LEU A 100 7.31 -3.00 -12.60
N PHE A 101 7.82 -3.53 -11.50
CA PHE A 101 9.25 -3.52 -11.20
C PHE A 101 10.01 -4.59 -11.98
N LYS A 102 11.31 -4.35 -12.16
CA LYS A 102 12.23 -5.39 -12.65
C LYS A 102 12.80 -6.19 -11.47
N PRO A 103 12.89 -7.52 -11.56
CA PRO A 103 13.46 -8.36 -10.51
C PRO A 103 14.94 -8.03 -10.30
N ARG A 104 15.40 -8.06 -9.04
CA ARG A 104 16.84 -7.94 -8.73
C ARG A 104 17.62 -9.22 -9.04
N LYS A 105 16.93 -10.36 -9.00
CA LYS A 105 17.46 -11.70 -9.26
C LYS A 105 16.42 -12.49 -10.05
N GLY A 106 16.88 -13.28 -11.01
CA GLY A 106 16.01 -14.06 -11.89
C GLY A 106 15.68 -13.31 -13.20
N GLY A 107 15.04 -14.02 -14.12
CA GLY A 107 14.60 -13.48 -15.40
C GLY A 107 13.26 -12.74 -15.31
N ALA A 108 12.97 -11.93 -16.33
CA ALA A 108 11.69 -11.22 -16.45
C ALA A 108 10.50 -12.18 -16.47
N ASP A 109 10.59 -13.30 -17.19
CA ASP A 109 9.52 -14.29 -17.31
C ASP A 109 9.15 -14.90 -15.95
N SER A 110 10.16 -15.29 -15.15
CA SER A 110 9.93 -15.81 -13.79
C SER A 110 9.33 -14.75 -12.86
N TRP A 111 9.64 -13.47 -13.09
CA TRP A 111 9.06 -12.38 -12.32
C TRP A 111 7.60 -12.13 -12.70
N GLU A 112 7.28 -12.13 -13.99
CA GLU A 112 5.92 -12.00 -14.49
C GLU A 112 5.05 -13.17 -14.01
N GLU A 113 5.56 -14.40 -14.05
CA GLU A 113 4.86 -15.58 -13.52
C GLU A 113 4.56 -15.43 -12.03
N LYS A 114 5.54 -15.04 -11.22
CA LYS A 114 5.37 -14.86 -9.77
C LYS A 114 4.40 -13.73 -9.44
N THR A 115 4.59 -12.56 -10.05
CA THR A 115 3.73 -11.39 -9.77
C THR A 115 2.32 -11.57 -10.34
N GLY A 116 2.16 -12.24 -11.48
CA GLY A 116 0.89 -12.66 -12.04
C GLY A 116 0.16 -13.67 -11.14
N GLY A 117 0.88 -14.66 -10.60
CA GLY A 117 0.34 -15.60 -9.62
C GLY A 117 -0.18 -14.92 -8.35
N LEU A 118 0.58 -13.95 -7.81
CA LEU A 118 0.10 -13.14 -6.69
C LEU A 118 -1.14 -12.31 -7.07
N LEU A 119 -1.14 -11.65 -8.24
CA LEU A 119 -2.26 -10.82 -8.70
C LEU A 119 -3.56 -11.62 -8.83
N ASN A 120 -3.48 -12.80 -9.44
CA ASN A 120 -4.63 -13.68 -9.60
C ASN A 120 -5.15 -14.15 -8.24
N ALA A 121 -4.27 -14.51 -7.31
CA ALA A 121 -4.67 -14.93 -5.97
C ALA A 121 -5.39 -13.81 -5.21
N VAL A 122 -4.84 -12.59 -5.20
CA VAL A 122 -5.44 -11.47 -4.46
C VAL A 122 -6.74 -10.97 -5.08
N LYS A 123 -6.85 -10.94 -6.41
CA LYS A 123 -8.09 -10.54 -7.11
C LYS A 123 -9.18 -11.60 -7.03
N GLY A 124 -8.79 -12.87 -7.01
CA GLY A 124 -9.69 -14.00 -6.77
C GLY A 124 -10.08 -14.20 -5.30
N ALA A 125 -9.49 -13.43 -4.37
CA ALA A 125 -9.62 -13.62 -2.93
C ALA A 125 -9.30 -15.06 -2.47
N ASP A 126 -8.39 -15.73 -3.16
CA ASP A 126 -7.97 -17.11 -2.89
C ASP A 126 -6.79 -17.11 -1.91
N LEU A 127 -7.07 -17.41 -0.64
CA LEU A 127 -6.08 -17.39 0.44
C LEU A 127 -5.04 -18.51 0.30
N ASP A 128 -5.43 -19.67 -0.24
CA ASP A 128 -4.52 -20.80 -0.45
C ASP A 128 -3.56 -20.52 -1.61
N ALA A 129 -4.08 -19.98 -2.70
CA ALA A 129 -3.26 -19.50 -3.81
C ALA A 129 -2.35 -18.35 -3.36
N LEU A 130 -2.84 -17.43 -2.53
CA LEU A 130 -2.04 -16.34 -1.99
C LEU A 130 -0.89 -16.86 -1.12
N LYS A 131 -1.17 -17.80 -0.20
CA LYS A 131 -0.16 -18.42 0.65
C LYS A 131 0.92 -19.13 -0.16
N LYS A 132 0.54 -19.82 -1.23
CA LYS A 132 1.47 -20.49 -2.15
C LYS A 132 2.29 -19.47 -2.95
N ALA A 133 1.65 -18.48 -3.56
CA ALA A 133 2.31 -17.48 -4.40
C ALA A 133 3.26 -16.57 -3.59
N ALA A 134 2.89 -16.21 -2.36
CA ALA A 134 3.72 -15.41 -1.48
C ALA A 134 4.91 -16.20 -0.89
N ASN A 135 4.90 -17.53 -0.95
CA ASN A 135 6.02 -18.38 -0.57
C ASN A 135 6.99 -18.55 -1.75
N CYS A 136 7.61 -17.44 -2.15
CA CYS A 136 8.66 -17.44 -3.16
C CYS A 136 9.96 -18.05 -2.58
N LYS A 137 10.15 -19.35 -2.78
CA LYS A 137 11.44 -20.04 -2.59
C LYS A 137 12.36 -19.87 -3.80
#